data_AF-A0A521TBQ1-F1
#
_entry.id   AF-A0A521TBQ1-F1
#
_cell.length_a   1.000
_cell.length_b   1.000
_cell.length_c   1.000
_cell.angle_alpha   90.00
_cell.angle_beta   90.00
_cell.angle_gamma   90.00
#
_symmetry.space_group_name_H-M   'P 1'
#
loop_
_entity.id
_entity.type
_entity.pdbx_description
1 polymer ?
#
loop_
_entity_poly.entity_id
_entity_poly.type
_entity_poly.pdbx_seq_one_letter_code
_entity_poly.pdbx_strand_id
1 'polypeptide(L)'
;MKNNIKSLLIGFILLFILLPNNVFAQDPDTDGDGIPDSSDSCPTDPETVNGFQDTDGCPDVVPPTDTDGDGIPDSSDSCPTDPETVNGFQDTDGCPDIVPPTDTDGDGISDSIDQCPTQDETVNGFDDLDGC
;
A
#
# COMPACT_ATOMS: atom_id res chain seq x y z
N MET A 1 -62.63 -49.63 13.72
CA MET A 1 -63.85 -48.82 13.93
C MET A 1 -63.44 -47.36 14.12
N LYS A 2 -63.92 -46.48 13.23
CA LYS A 2 -64.15 -45.03 13.33
C LYS A 2 -62.98 -44.07 13.66
N ASN A 3 -62.54 -43.42 12.57
CA ASN A 3 -62.06 -42.04 12.39
C ASN A 3 -62.51 -41.04 13.47
N ASN A 4 -61.63 -40.09 13.82
CA ASN A 4 -62.02 -38.71 14.18
C ASN A 4 -60.88 -37.73 13.82
N ILE A 5 -60.75 -37.48 12.52
CA ILE A 5 -60.15 -36.26 12.00
C ILE A 5 -61.28 -35.23 12.07
N LYS A 6 -61.12 -34.18 12.89
CA LYS A 6 -61.66 -32.81 12.69
C LYS A 6 -61.60 -32.03 14.01
N SER A 7 -61.09 -30.81 13.91
CA SER A 7 -61.29 -29.72 14.85
C SER A 7 -60.27 -29.55 15.98
N LEU A 8 -59.02 -29.23 15.63
CA LEU A 8 -58.30 -28.17 16.35
C LEU A 8 -57.15 -27.56 15.51
N LEU A 9 -57.38 -27.33 14.21
CA LEU A 9 -56.41 -26.66 13.33
C LEU A 9 -56.64 -25.13 13.24
N ILE A 10 -57.52 -24.57 14.08
CA ILE A 10 -57.96 -23.17 13.95
C ILE A 10 -57.36 -22.26 15.06
N GLY A 11 -56.62 -22.84 16.02
CA GLY A 11 -56.01 -22.09 17.13
C GLY A 11 -54.60 -21.56 16.89
N PHE A 12 -53.89 -22.03 15.86
CA PHE A 12 -52.47 -21.68 15.63
C PHE A 12 -52.25 -20.73 14.44
N ILE A 13 -53.27 -20.54 13.60
CA ILE A 13 -53.22 -19.70 12.38
C ILE A 13 -53.48 -18.22 12.69
N LEU A 14 -53.96 -17.87 13.89
CA LEU A 14 -54.35 -16.52 14.28
C LEU A 14 -53.40 -15.84 15.28
N LEU A 15 -52.20 -16.37 15.49
CA LEU A 15 -51.11 -15.68 16.21
C LEU A 15 -50.01 -15.14 15.27
N PHE A 16 -50.12 -15.37 13.96
CA PHE A 16 -49.13 -14.92 12.96
C PHE A 16 -49.57 -13.70 12.13
N ILE A 17 -50.73 -13.08 12.42
CA ILE A 17 -51.31 -11.99 11.60
C ILE A 17 -51.30 -10.63 12.33
N LEU A 18 -50.55 -10.50 13.44
CA LEU A 18 -50.41 -9.24 14.21
C LEU A 18 -48.98 -8.72 14.26
N LEU A 19 -48.06 -9.25 13.45
CA LEU A 19 -46.86 -8.49 13.15
C LEU A 19 -47.26 -7.53 12.02
N PRO A 20 -47.22 -6.19 12.21
CA PRO A 20 -47.32 -5.29 11.08
C PRO A 20 -46.31 -5.79 10.06
N ASN A 21 -46.67 -5.79 8.79
CA ASN A 21 -45.78 -6.15 7.70
C ASN A 21 -44.45 -5.43 7.95
N ASN A 22 -43.47 -6.12 8.54
CA ASN A 22 -42.10 -5.70 8.51
C ASN A 22 -41.73 -5.96 7.07
N VAL A 23 -42.10 -5.00 6.22
CA VAL A 23 -41.33 -4.66 5.04
C VAL A 23 -39.97 -4.34 5.63
N PHE A 24 -39.13 -5.37 5.77
CA PHE A 24 -37.70 -5.16 5.80
C PHE A 24 -37.45 -4.46 4.47
N ALA A 25 -37.42 -3.13 4.49
CA ALA A 25 -36.89 -2.38 3.37
C ALA A 25 -35.47 -2.92 3.25
N GLN A 26 -35.24 -3.75 2.23
CA GLN A 26 -33.89 -4.12 1.87
C GLN A 26 -33.19 -2.82 1.60
N ASP A 27 -32.13 -2.57 2.37
CA ASP A 27 -31.25 -1.44 2.13
C ASP A 27 -30.76 -1.57 0.68
N PRO A 28 -30.90 -0.52 -0.15
CA PRO A 28 -30.44 -0.57 -1.53
C PRO A 28 -28.95 -0.91 -1.60
N ASP A 29 -28.57 -1.47 -2.73
CA ASP A 29 -27.21 -1.79 -3.15
C ASP A 29 -27.17 -1.32 -4.60
N THR A 30 -26.71 -0.09 -4.79
CA THR A 30 -26.93 0.69 -6.01
C THR A 30 -26.00 0.25 -7.14
N ASP A 31 -24.80 -0.25 -6.85
CA ASP A 31 -23.86 -0.76 -7.84
C ASP A 31 -23.79 -2.29 -7.91
N GLY A 32 -24.39 -3.00 -6.95
CA GLY A 32 -24.59 -4.44 -6.99
C GLY A 32 -23.36 -5.25 -6.58
N ASP A 33 -22.47 -4.68 -5.77
CA ASP A 33 -21.28 -5.36 -5.27
C ASP A 33 -21.55 -6.27 -4.04
N GLY A 34 -22.76 -6.17 -3.48
CA GLY A 34 -23.21 -6.97 -2.33
C GLY A 34 -23.07 -6.28 -0.98
N ILE A 35 -22.58 -5.04 -0.94
CA ILE A 35 -22.52 -4.18 0.24
C ILE A 35 -23.69 -3.18 0.16
N PRO A 36 -24.55 -3.10 1.19
CA PRO A 36 -25.67 -2.16 1.17
C PRO A 36 -25.19 -0.70 1.21
N ASP A 37 -25.88 0.20 0.50
CA ASP A 37 -25.58 1.64 0.37
C ASP A 37 -25.33 2.34 1.72
N SER A 38 -25.93 1.87 2.82
CA SER A 38 -25.71 2.46 4.16
C SER A 38 -24.37 2.07 4.81
N SER A 39 -23.74 1.02 4.32
CA SER A 39 -22.44 0.48 4.77
C SER A 39 -21.34 0.57 3.71
N ASP A 40 -21.72 0.98 2.51
CA ASP A 40 -20.84 1.18 1.36
C ASP A 40 -20.25 2.60 1.37
N SER A 41 -18.92 2.69 1.28
CA SER A 41 -18.19 3.96 1.22
C SER A 41 -18.21 4.58 -0.19
N CYS A 42 -18.48 3.78 -1.22
CA CYS A 42 -18.62 4.16 -2.61
C CYS A 42 -19.93 3.61 -3.25
N PRO A 43 -21.14 4.05 -2.82
CA PRO A 43 -22.44 3.47 -3.22
C PRO A 43 -22.82 3.46 -4.71
N THR A 44 -21.94 3.89 -5.61
CA THR A 44 -22.18 3.93 -7.04
C THR A 44 -21.06 3.32 -7.86
N ASP A 45 -19.97 2.90 -7.21
CA ASP A 45 -18.77 2.38 -7.83
C ASP A 45 -18.46 1.03 -7.16
N PRO A 46 -18.65 -0.10 -7.86
CA PRO A 46 -18.62 -1.41 -7.22
C PRO A 46 -17.23 -1.78 -6.71
N GLU A 47 -17.19 -2.44 -5.54
CA GLU A 47 -16.01 -3.06 -4.95
C GLU A 47 -15.19 -3.91 -5.93
N THR A 48 -13.86 -3.86 -5.79
CA THR A 48 -12.92 -4.69 -6.55
C THR A 48 -12.31 -5.76 -5.65
N VAL A 49 -13.00 -6.91 -5.53
CA VAL A 49 -12.54 -8.05 -4.71
C VAL A 49 -11.18 -8.58 -5.17
N ASN A 50 -10.12 -8.18 -4.47
CA ASN A 50 -8.74 -8.45 -4.83
C ASN A 50 -7.87 -8.87 -3.62
N GLY A 51 -8.44 -8.92 -2.41
CA GLY A 51 -7.76 -9.28 -1.16
C GLY A 51 -7.24 -8.09 -0.36
N PHE A 52 -7.47 -6.86 -0.82
CA PHE A 52 -7.16 -5.61 -0.15
C PHE A 52 -8.47 -4.84 0.03
N GLN A 53 -8.74 -4.38 1.25
CA GLN A 53 -9.91 -3.56 1.60
C GLN A 53 -11.31 -3.98 1.08
N ASP A 54 -11.51 -5.22 0.63
CA ASP A 54 -12.73 -5.85 0.07
C ASP A 54 -14.07 -5.72 0.85
N THR A 55 -14.11 -4.97 1.94
CA THR A 55 -15.29 -4.78 2.81
C THR A 55 -15.72 -3.32 2.93
N ASP A 56 -15.02 -2.38 2.29
CA ASP A 56 -15.35 -0.95 2.38
C ASP A 56 -16.30 -0.47 1.28
N GLY A 57 -16.50 -1.28 0.23
CA GLY A 57 -17.42 -1.00 -0.88
C GLY A 57 -16.78 -0.17 -1.98
N CYS A 58 -15.48 0.12 -1.91
CA CYS A 58 -14.81 0.98 -2.86
C CYS A 58 -13.89 0.20 -3.79
N PRO A 59 -13.83 0.56 -5.09
CA PRO A 59 -12.85 -0.04 -5.97
C PRO A 59 -11.44 0.38 -5.56
N ASP A 60 -10.61 -0.60 -5.23
CA ASP A 60 -9.20 -0.40 -4.90
C ASP A 60 -8.24 -1.27 -5.71
N VAL A 61 -6.95 -1.09 -5.43
CA VAL A 61 -5.87 -1.92 -5.96
C VAL A 61 -4.96 -2.35 -4.82
N VAL A 62 -4.47 -3.59 -4.89
CA VAL A 62 -3.45 -4.08 -3.97
C VAL A 62 -2.19 -3.21 -4.12
N PRO A 63 -1.69 -2.57 -3.04
CA PRO A 63 -0.45 -1.81 -3.10
C PRO A 63 0.71 -2.76 -3.40
N PRO A 64 1.75 -2.31 -4.13
CA PRO A 64 2.93 -3.13 -4.37
C PRO A 64 3.63 -3.43 -3.03
N THR A 65 4.31 -4.58 -2.96
CA THR A 65 5.15 -4.90 -1.80
C THR A 65 6.31 -3.93 -1.70
N ASP A 66 6.56 -3.49 -0.47
CA ASP A 66 7.68 -2.66 -0.04
C ASP A 66 8.13 -3.26 1.30
N THR A 67 9.21 -4.04 1.26
CA THR A 67 9.61 -4.95 2.34
C THR A 67 10.32 -4.22 3.47
N ASP A 68 11.05 -3.14 3.20
CA ASP A 68 11.74 -2.35 4.22
C ASP A 68 11.03 -1.03 4.59
N GLY A 69 10.03 -0.63 3.81
CA GLY A 69 9.14 0.48 4.09
C GLY A 69 9.75 1.84 3.78
N ASP A 70 10.69 1.91 2.85
CA ASP A 70 11.31 3.17 2.42
C ASP A 70 10.47 3.96 1.39
N GLY A 71 9.40 3.34 0.87
CA GLY A 71 8.47 3.92 -0.09
C GLY A 71 8.76 3.57 -1.55
N ILE A 72 9.80 2.78 -1.84
CA ILE A 72 10.12 2.25 -3.16
C ILE A 72 9.63 0.79 -3.23
N PRO A 73 8.78 0.44 -4.21
CA PRO A 73 8.34 -0.95 -4.37
C PRO A 73 9.50 -1.93 -4.59
N ASP A 74 9.44 -3.12 -4.00
CA ASP A 74 10.44 -4.21 -4.13
C ASP A 74 10.83 -4.51 -5.60
N SER A 75 9.91 -4.29 -6.55
CA SER A 75 10.16 -4.52 -7.98
C SER A 75 11.04 -3.46 -8.65
N SER A 76 11.17 -2.30 -8.01
CA SER A 76 11.89 -1.11 -8.46
C SER A 76 13.06 -0.75 -7.55
N ASP A 77 13.15 -1.40 -6.39
CA ASP A 77 14.17 -1.23 -5.38
C ASP A 77 15.40 -2.11 -5.68
N SER A 78 16.59 -1.50 -5.64
CA SER A 78 17.86 -2.20 -5.82
C SER A 78 18.33 -2.92 -4.54
N CYS A 79 17.83 -2.51 -3.38
CA CYS A 79 18.09 -3.07 -2.06
C CYS A 79 16.78 -3.38 -1.29
N PRO A 80 15.92 -4.33 -1.73
CA PRO A 80 14.56 -4.57 -1.19
C PRO A 80 14.42 -4.96 0.30
N THR A 81 15.50 -4.97 1.06
CA THR A 81 15.48 -5.34 2.48
C THR A 81 16.26 -4.35 3.35
N ASP A 82 16.88 -3.35 2.74
CA ASP A 82 17.74 -2.37 3.40
C ASP A 82 17.25 -0.97 3.00
N PRO A 83 16.61 -0.22 3.90
CA PRO A 83 15.89 0.99 3.52
C PRO A 83 16.82 2.11 3.05
N GLU A 84 16.37 2.86 2.05
CA GLU A 84 17.01 4.08 1.54
C GLU A 84 17.41 5.07 2.65
N THR A 85 18.56 5.72 2.46
CA THR A 85 19.04 6.82 3.31
C THR A 85 18.90 8.15 2.58
N VAL A 86 17.71 8.78 2.67
CA VAL A 86 17.43 10.07 2.03
C VAL A 86 18.41 11.16 2.50
N ASN A 87 19.40 11.45 1.66
CA ASN A 87 20.52 12.34 1.96
C ASN A 87 20.83 13.32 0.80
N GLY A 88 20.12 13.22 -0.32
CA GLY A 88 20.29 14.05 -1.52
C GLY A 88 21.22 13.43 -2.57
N PHE A 89 21.69 12.21 -2.35
CA PHE A 89 22.54 11.44 -3.25
C PHE A 89 21.86 10.09 -3.52
N GLN A 90 21.65 9.79 -4.81
CA GLN A 90 20.99 8.58 -5.31
C GLN A 90 19.69 8.10 -4.61
N ASP A 91 18.96 8.99 -3.90
CA ASP A 91 17.70 8.73 -3.15
C ASP A 91 16.54 8.04 -3.92
N THR A 92 16.74 7.58 -5.15
CA THR A 92 15.73 6.91 -5.99
C THR A 92 16.08 5.47 -6.31
N ASP A 93 17.24 4.97 -5.88
CA ASP A 93 17.66 3.59 -6.17
C ASP A 93 17.22 2.57 -5.11
N GLY A 94 16.80 3.06 -3.93
CA GLY A 94 16.30 2.25 -2.81
C GLY A 94 17.41 1.70 -1.92
N CYS A 95 18.65 2.15 -2.12
CA CYS A 95 19.80 1.62 -1.40
C CYS A 95 20.36 2.63 -0.41
N PRO A 96 20.71 2.21 0.82
CA PRO A 96 21.36 3.11 1.75
C PRO A 96 22.75 3.51 1.25
N ASP A 97 22.96 4.80 1.08
CA ASP A 97 24.25 5.36 0.68
C ASP A 97 24.71 6.55 1.54
N ILE A 98 25.86 7.11 1.16
CA ILE A 98 26.40 8.33 1.75
C ILE A 98 26.75 9.32 0.65
N VAL A 99 26.55 10.60 0.93
CA VAL A 99 27.01 11.69 0.07
C VAL A 99 28.55 11.62 -0.06
N PRO A 100 29.11 11.45 -1.28
CA PRO A 100 30.55 11.48 -1.49
C PRO A 100 31.14 12.82 -1.02
N PRO A 101 32.36 12.83 -0.47
CA PRO A 101 33.04 14.08 -0.16
C PRO A 101 33.27 14.88 -1.45
N THR A 102 33.37 16.21 -1.31
CA THR A 102 33.69 17.08 -2.46
C THR A 102 35.09 16.77 -2.98
N ASP A 103 35.20 16.71 -4.30
CA ASP A 103 36.40 16.49 -5.09
C ASP A 103 36.26 17.40 -6.32
N THR A 104 36.90 18.56 -6.24
CA THR A 104 36.64 19.68 -7.14
C THR A 104 37.29 19.51 -8.52
N ASP A 105 38.41 18.81 -8.62
CA ASP A 105 39.07 18.49 -9.89
C ASP A 105 38.80 17.06 -10.38
N GLY A 106 38.30 16.18 -9.52
CA GLY A 106 37.85 14.84 -9.88
C GLY A 106 38.98 13.83 -9.99
N ASP A 107 40.11 14.07 -9.33
CA ASP A 107 41.27 13.16 -9.33
C ASP A 107 41.13 11.97 -8.37
N GLY A 108 40.07 11.97 -7.54
CA GLY A 108 39.76 10.93 -6.57
C GLY A 108 40.26 11.20 -5.15
N ILE A 109 40.86 12.35 -4.88
CA ILE A 109 41.27 12.82 -3.56
C ILE A 109 40.30 13.92 -3.11
N SER A 110 39.65 13.75 -1.96
CA SER A 110 38.68 14.77 -1.53
C SER A 110 39.37 16.09 -1.19
N ASP A 111 38.73 17.22 -1.48
CA ASP A 111 39.19 18.59 -1.18
C ASP A 111 39.70 18.78 0.27
N SER A 112 39.17 17.99 1.21
CA SER A 112 39.53 18.07 2.64
C SER A 112 40.93 17.53 2.97
N ILE A 113 41.49 16.68 2.11
CA ILE A 113 42.82 16.07 2.26
C ILE A 113 43.75 16.33 1.06
N ASP A 114 43.22 17.00 0.03
CA ASP A 114 43.93 17.42 -1.18
C ASP A 114 44.74 18.71 -0.92
N GLN A 115 46.03 18.70 -1.26
CA GLN A 115 46.91 19.87 -1.17
C GLN A 115 46.69 20.87 -2.31
N CYS A 116 46.18 20.43 -3.46
CA CYS A 116 45.82 21.24 -4.61
C CYS A 116 44.36 20.99 -5.07
N PRO A 117 43.32 21.39 -4.30
CA PRO A 117 41.90 21.07 -4.54
C PRO A 117 41.24 21.55 -5.85
N THR A 118 42.01 22.01 -6.83
CA THR A 118 41.50 22.49 -8.12
C THR A 118 42.40 22.05 -9.28
N GLN A 119 43.33 21.13 -9.03
CA GLN A 119 44.32 20.68 -9.97
C GLN A 119 44.52 19.17 -9.78
N ASP A 120 44.19 18.41 -10.82
CA ASP A 120 44.39 16.96 -10.80
C ASP A 120 45.83 16.57 -10.43
N GLU A 121 45.95 15.56 -9.55
CA GLU A 121 47.19 14.87 -9.19
C GLU A 121 48.03 14.45 -10.41
N THR A 122 49.33 14.71 -10.34
CA THR A 122 50.31 14.31 -11.34
C THR A 122 51.13 13.12 -10.86
N VAL A 123 50.68 11.90 -11.22
CA VAL A 123 51.40 10.65 -10.92
C VAL A 123 52.76 10.62 -11.62
N ASN A 124 53.82 10.96 -10.87
CA ASN A 124 55.18 11.11 -11.38
C ASN A 124 56.24 10.37 -10.54
N GLY A 125 55.81 9.70 -9.45
CA GLY A 125 56.67 8.99 -8.51
C GLY A 125 57.18 9.85 -7.36
N PHE A 126 56.62 11.04 -7.17
CA PHE A 126 56.91 11.97 -6.09
C PHE A 126 55.58 12.46 -5.52
N ASP A 127 55.37 12.21 -4.23
CA ASP A 127 54.18 12.63 -3.46
C ASP A 127 52.82 12.30 -4.11
N ASP A 128 52.71 11.19 -4.85
CA ASP A 128 51.50 10.77 -5.63
C ASP A 128 50.19 10.50 -4.83
N LEU A 129 50.09 10.97 -3.59
CA LEU A 129 48.92 10.87 -2.71
C LEU A 129 48.59 12.22 -2.05
N ASP A 130 49.24 13.31 -2.46
CA ASP A 130 49.03 14.63 -1.90
C ASP A 130 48.00 15.47 -2.67
N GLY A 131 47.55 15.00 -3.84
CA GLY A 131 46.58 15.70 -4.68
C GLY A 131 47.23 16.71 -5.61
N CYS A 132 48.53 16.58 -5.87
CA CYS A 132 49.35 17.46 -6.71
C CYS A 132 50.38 16.63 -7.51
#